data_AF-A0A563C669-F1
#
_entry.id   AF-A0A563C669-F1
#
_cell.length_a   1.000
_cell.length_b   1.000
_cell.length_c   1.000
_cell.angle_alpha   90.00
_cell.angle_beta   90.00
_cell.angle_gamma   90.00
#
_symmetry.space_group_name_H-M   'P 1'
#
loop_
_entity.id
_entity.type
_entity.pdbx_description
1 polymer ?
#
loop_
_entity_poly.entity_id
_entity_poly.type
_entity_poly.pdbx_seq_one_letter_code
_entity_poly.pdbx_strand_id
1 'polypeptide(L)'
;MSAGGHINIGETPVQAAVRETKEEMGLTIDESELHFVQAVRIIEKDPRDIVNVFLYQLSGDENFTFVDGEVDSYEWRSLDNFKEITRDAAANNLVPQGELYFGTLITALEYVSQ
;
A
#
# COMPACT_ATOMS: atom_id res chain seq x y z
N MET A 1 5.93 -1.36 -3.15
CA MET A 1 4.90 -1.01 -2.15
C MET A 1 4.71 0.50 -2.25
N SER A 2 3.52 1.03 -1.91
CA SER A 2 3.37 2.47 -1.69
C SER A 2 3.90 2.79 -0.29
N ALA A 3 3.03 3.14 0.67
CA ALA A 3 3.40 3.36 2.07
C ALA A 3 2.88 2.21 2.96
N GLY A 4 3.52 1.94 4.09
CA GLY A 4 2.98 0.96 5.03
C GLY A 4 3.84 0.68 6.25
N GLY A 5 3.24 0.83 7.44
CA GLY A 5 3.85 0.50 8.71
C GLY A 5 2.85 -0.01 9.75
N HIS A 6 3.24 0.06 11.02
CA HIS A 6 2.47 -0.53 12.12
C HIS A 6 1.50 0.49 12.71
N ILE A 7 0.31 0.00 13.08
CA ILE A 7 -0.66 0.80 13.83
C ILE A 7 -0.16 0.96 15.26
N ASN A 8 0.00 2.20 15.70
CA ASN A 8 0.43 2.53 17.06
C ASN A 8 -0.70 2.34 18.09
N ILE A 9 -0.33 2.24 19.36
CA ILE A 9 -1.32 2.14 20.45
C ILE A 9 -2.20 3.38 20.47
N GLY A 10 -3.52 3.18 20.38
CA GLY A 10 -4.50 4.28 20.34
C GLY A 10 -4.74 4.87 18.95
N GLU A 11 -4.07 4.35 17.93
CA GLU A 11 -4.23 4.75 16.54
C GLU A 11 -5.25 3.85 15.82
N THR A 12 -6.04 4.43 14.93
CA THR A 12 -6.90 3.67 14.01
C THR A 12 -6.11 3.29 12.75
N PRO A 13 -6.52 2.25 11.99
CA PRO A 13 -5.85 1.91 10.73
C PRO A 13 -5.77 3.07 9.72
N VAL A 14 -6.79 3.93 9.69
CA VAL A 14 -6.84 5.11 8.81
C VAL A 14 -5.81 6.15 9.25
N GLN A 15 -5.73 6.45 10.56
CA GLN A 15 -4.73 7.37 11.08
C GLN A 15 -3.30 6.88 10.83
N ALA A 16 -3.06 5.58 10.99
CA ALA A 16 -1.79 4.97 10.66
C ALA A 16 -1.47 5.17 9.17
N ALA A 17 -2.40 4.86 8.26
CA ALA A 17 -2.18 5.05 6.82
C ALA A 17 -1.83 6.51 6.46
N VAL A 18 -2.50 7.49 7.06
CA VAL A 18 -2.20 8.93 6.86
C VAL A 18 -0.82 9.29 7.41
N ARG A 19 -0.47 8.82 8.62
CA ARG A 19 0.84 9.08 9.25
C ARG A 19 1.98 8.45 8.46
N GLU A 20 1.90 7.15 8.15
CA GLU A 20 2.95 6.44 7.42
C GLU A 20 3.15 7.06 6.02
N THR A 21 2.07 7.46 5.34
CA THR A 21 2.18 8.19 4.06
C THR A 21 2.94 9.51 4.23
N LYS A 22 2.76 10.20 5.36
CA LYS A 22 3.47 11.45 5.64
C LYS A 22 4.93 11.23 5.97
N GLU A 23 5.24 10.22 6.78
CA GLU A 23 6.59 9.88 7.23
C GLU A 23 7.44 9.35 6.08
N GLU A 24 6.92 8.35 5.37
CA GLU A 24 7.63 7.66 4.30
C GLU A 24 7.67 8.50 3.01
N MET A 25 6.61 9.24 2.65
CA MET A 25 6.51 9.91 1.33
C MET A 25 6.46 11.43 1.39
N GLY A 26 6.32 12.03 2.57
CA GLY A 26 6.15 13.47 2.73
C GLY A 26 4.79 14.01 2.32
N LEU A 27 3.87 13.14 1.89
CA LEU A 27 2.57 13.53 1.35
C LEU A 27 1.55 13.72 2.47
N THR A 28 0.73 14.77 2.35
CA THR A 28 -0.44 14.95 3.20
C THR A 28 -1.66 14.52 2.38
N ILE A 29 -2.36 13.49 2.85
CA ILE A 29 -3.55 12.93 2.21
C ILE A 29 -4.80 13.19 3.06
N ASP A 30 -5.97 13.25 2.44
CA ASP A 30 -7.25 13.38 3.14
C ASP A 30 -7.75 12.00 3.60
N GLU A 31 -8.04 11.85 4.89
CA GLU A 31 -8.56 10.60 5.44
C GLU A 31 -9.93 10.23 4.87
N SER A 32 -10.75 11.21 4.42
CA SER A 32 -12.07 10.93 3.86
C SER A 32 -12.02 10.31 2.46
N GLU A 33 -10.91 10.48 1.75
CA GLU A 33 -10.68 9.96 0.41
C GLU A 33 -9.98 8.59 0.42
N LEU A 34 -9.66 8.06 1.60
CA LEU A 34 -9.14 6.69 1.73
C LEU A 34 -10.25 5.67 1.49
N HIS A 35 -10.06 4.82 0.48
CA HIS A 35 -10.96 3.72 0.16
C HIS A 35 -10.45 2.43 0.79
N PHE A 36 -11.16 1.93 1.81
CA PHE A 36 -10.85 0.63 2.39
C PHE A 36 -11.08 -0.49 1.37
N VAL A 37 -10.06 -1.36 1.20
CA VAL A 37 -10.11 -2.51 0.30
C VAL A 37 -10.35 -3.79 1.08
N GLN A 38 -9.49 -4.07 2.07
CA GLN A 38 -9.50 -5.32 2.81
C GLN A 38 -8.75 -5.22 4.12
N ALA A 39 -9.10 -6.11 5.06
CA ALA A 39 -8.30 -6.45 6.22
C ALA A 39 -8.02 -7.95 6.14
N VAL A 40 -6.75 -8.31 5.93
CA VAL A 40 -6.36 -9.69 5.59
C VAL A 40 -5.20 -10.16 6.46
N ARG A 41 -5.22 -11.44 6.84
CA ARG A 41 -4.08 -12.09 7.51
C ARG A 41 -3.10 -12.62 6.49
N ILE A 42 -1.83 -12.29 6.64
CA ILE A 42 -0.75 -12.79 5.79
C ILE A 42 -0.15 -14.03 6.45
N ILE A 43 -0.87 -15.15 6.34
CA ILE A 43 -0.60 -16.40 7.07
C ILE A 43 0.85 -16.89 6.86
N GLU A 44 1.37 -16.73 5.64
CA GLU A 44 2.70 -17.20 5.25
C GLU A 44 3.84 -16.37 5.86
N LYS A 45 3.57 -15.12 6.27
CA LYS A 45 4.57 -14.22 6.89
C LYS A 45 4.51 -14.30 8.41
N ASP A 46 3.35 -13.95 8.98
CA ASP A 46 3.03 -14.14 10.39
C ASP A 46 1.51 -14.27 10.51
N PRO A 47 0.97 -15.40 11.00
CA PRO A 47 -0.47 -15.59 11.13
C PRO A 47 -1.14 -14.62 12.10
N ARG A 48 -0.37 -13.91 12.93
CA ARG A 48 -0.86 -12.89 13.87
C ARG A 48 -1.04 -11.53 13.19
N ASP A 49 -0.35 -11.28 12.09
CA ASP A 49 -0.40 -9.99 11.40
C ASP A 49 -1.70 -9.85 10.61
N ILE A 50 -2.35 -8.72 10.79
CA ILE A 50 -3.49 -8.28 9.99
C ILE A 50 -3.06 -7.02 9.26
N VAL A 51 -3.13 -7.06 7.92
CA VAL A 51 -2.84 -5.92 7.07
C VAL A 51 -4.15 -5.27 6.67
N ASN A 52 -4.30 -3.98 6.97
CA ASN A 52 -5.39 -3.15 6.46
C ASN A 52 -4.90 -2.46 5.20
N VAL A 53 -5.64 -2.60 4.11
CA VAL A 53 -5.27 -2.07 2.79
C VAL A 53 -6.26 -1.00 2.40
N PHE A 54 -5.72 0.15 1.99
CA PHE A 54 -6.48 1.29 1.50
C PHE A 54 -5.97 1.69 0.11
N LEU A 55 -6.85 2.27 -0.70
CA LEU A 55 -6.50 2.98 -1.93
C LEU A 55 -6.68 4.48 -1.73
N TYR A 56 -5.79 5.24 -2.35
CA TYR A 56 -5.87 6.70 -2.43
C TYR A 56 -5.43 7.11 -3.83
N GLN A 57 -6.19 8.01 -4.46
CA GLN A 57 -5.87 8.52 -5.79
C GLN A 57 -5.07 9.83 -5.67
N LEU A 58 -3.86 9.82 -6.19
CA LEU A 58 -3.00 10.99 -6.32
C LEU A 58 -3.31 11.75 -7.63
N SER A 59 -3.08 13.07 -7.65
CA SER A 59 -3.24 13.92 -8.83
C SER A 59 -2.12 13.71 -9.86
N GLY A 60 -0.97 13.21 -9.43
CA GLY A 60 0.18 12.87 -10.27
C GLY A 60 1.26 13.95 -10.37
N ASP A 61 1.06 15.10 -9.74
CA ASP A 61 2.01 16.23 -9.65
C ASP A 61 2.62 16.40 -8.26
N GLU A 62 2.47 15.39 -7.39
CA GLU A 62 3.01 15.42 -6.04
C GLU A 62 4.54 15.42 -6.01
N ASN A 63 5.07 16.12 -5.01
CA ASN A 63 6.50 16.13 -4.71
C ASN A 63 6.76 15.20 -3.51
N PHE A 64 7.41 14.08 -3.79
CA PHE A 64 7.77 13.09 -2.77
C PHE A 64 9.03 13.53 -2.01
N THR A 65 9.01 13.38 -0.69
CA THR A 65 10.19 13.59 0.16
C THR A 65 10.36 12.43 1.13
N PHE A 66 11.50 11.75 1.06
CA PHE A 66 11.83 10.57 1.86
C PHE A 66 12.70 10.99 3.04
N VAL A 67 12.08 11.29 4.19
CA VAL A 67 12.74 12.00 5.29
C VAL A 67 13.31 11.06 6.36
N ASP A 68 12.68 9.93 6.60
CA ASP A 68 13.05 8.95 7.65
C ASP A 68 14.14 7.96 7.19
N GLY A 69 14.39 7.86 5.89
CA GLY A 69 15.35 6.94 5.28
C GLY A 69 14.80 5.53 5.03
N GLU A 70 13.51 5.30 5.20
CA GLU A 70 12.87 4.00 4.90
C GLU A 70 12.67 3.79 3.39
N VAL A 71 12.54 4.88 2.63
CA VAL A 71 12.35 4.85 1.17
C VAL A 71 13.61 5.32 0.44
N ASP A 72 14.15 4.45 -0.41
CA ASP A 72 15.31 4.76 -1.27
C ASP A 72 14.90 5.43 -2.59
N SER A 73 13.82 4.94 -3.22
CA SER A 73 13.28 5.48 -4.47
C SER A 73 11.82 5.10 -4.68
N TYR A 74 11.18 5.76 -5.64
CA TYR A 74 9.83 5.44 -6.08
C TYR A 74 9.75 5.36 -7.60
N GLU A 75 8.76 4.63 -8.09
CA GLU A 75 8.44 4.55 -9.50
C GLU A 75 6.95 4.33 -9.71
N TRP A 76 6.43 4.88 -10.80
CA TRP A 76 5.08 4.60 -11.26
C TRP A 76 5.07 3.35 -12.13
N ARG A 77 4.17 2.42 -11.82
CA ARG A 77 3.94 1.20 -12.60
C ARG A 77 2.52 1.19 -13.16
N SER A 78 2.36 0.72 -14.40
CA SER A 78 1.02 0.49 -14.93
C SER A 78 0.35 -0.68 -14.21
N LEU A 79 -0.99 -0.69 -14.18
CA LEU A 79 -1.75 -1.78 -13.60
C LEU A 79 -1.44 -3.13 -14.26
N ASP A 80 -1.24 -3.14 -15.59
CA ASP A 80 -0.86 -4.37 -16.30
C ASP A 80 0.52 -4.87 -15.87
N ASN A 81 1.51 -3.97 -15.74
CA ASN A 81 2.81 -4.37 -15.22
C ASN A 81 2.72 -4.89 -13.78
N PHE A 82 1.91 -4.26 -12.93
CA PHE A 82 1.69 -4.67 -11.55
C PHE A 82 1.08 -6.09 -11.47
N LYS A 83 0.10 -6.42 -12.32
CA LYS A 83 -0.46 -7.78 -12.42
C LYS A 83 0.59 -8.82 -12.80
N GLU A 84 1.51 -8.48 -13.70
CA GLU A 84 2.57 -9.40 -14.11
C GLU A 84 3.58 -9.66 -13.00
N ILE A 85 4.10 -8.61 -12.36
CA ILE A 85 5.16 -8.74 -11.34
C ILE A 85 4.67 -9.38 -10.03
N THR A 86 3.38 -9.29 -9.72
CA THR A 86 2.80 -9.88 -8.50
C THR A 86 2.59 -11.39 -8.60
N ARG A 87 2.63 -11.98 -9.81
CA ARG A 87 2.59 -13.45 -10.00
C ARG A 87 3.77 -14.16 -9.34
N ASP A 88 4.92 -13.49 -9.27
CA ASP A 88 6.06 -13.92 -8.48
C ASP A 88 6.67 -12.68 -7.80
N ALA A 89 6.01 -12.26 -6.73
CA ALA A 89 6.38 -11.06 -5.98
C ALA A 89 7.85 -11.10 -5.53
N ALA A 90 8.32 -12.24 -5.01
CA ALA A 90 9.68 -12.37 -4.52
C ALA A 90 10.72 -12.24 -5.64
N ALA A 91 10.50 -12.88 -6.80
CA ALA A 91 11.41 -12.75 -7.94
C ALA A 91 11.45 -11.32 -8.53
N ASN A 92 10.41 -10.51 -8.27
CA ASN A 92 10.30 -9.13 -8.74
C ASN A 92 10.58 -8.09 -7.65
N ASN A 93 11.29 -8.46 -6.57
CA ASN A 93 11.67 -7.57 -5.46
C ASN A 93 10.47 -6.91 -4.76
N LEU A 94 9.32 -7.59 -4.70
CA LEU A 94 8.15 -7.18 -3.94
C LEU A 94 8.06 -7.99 -2.65
N VAL A 95 7.46 -7.38 -1.62
CA VAL A 95 7.08 -8.09 -0.39
C VAL A 95 6.04 -9.16 -0.76
N PRO A 96 6.28 -10.45 -0.47
CA PRO A 96 5.36 -11.53 -0.83
C PRO A 96 4.17 -11.56 0.15
N GLN A 97 3.13 -10.79 -0.16
CA GLN A 97 1.90 -10.72 0.65
C GLN A 97 0.89 -11.85 0.34
N GLY A 98 1.19 -12.71 -0.64
CA GLY A 98 0.36 -13.86 -1.01
C GLY A 98 -0.77 -13.54 -1.99
N GLU A 99 -1.35 -14.60 -2.56
CA GLU A 99 -2.33 -14.51 -3.65
C GLU A 99 -3.61 -13.76 -3.26
N LEU A 100 -4.12 -13.99 -2.05
CA LEU A 100 -5.35 -13.35 -1.58
C LEU A 100 -5.17 -11.82 -1.50
N TYR A 101 -4.04 -11.37 -0.96
CA TYR A 101 -3.73 -9.94 -0.87
C TYR A 101 -3.70 -9.30 -2.27
N PHE A 102 -2.88 -9.85 -3.17
CA PHE A 102 -2.70 -9.25 -4.50
C PHE A 102 -3.95 -9.37 -5.35
N GLY A 103 -4.66 -10.50 -5.31
CA GLY A 103 -5.90 -10.71 -6.05
C GLY A 103 -6.96 -9.67 -5.70
N THR A 104 -7.24 -9.48 -4.40
CA THR A 104 -8.23 -8.49 -3.96
C THR A 104 -7.80 -7.06 -4.27
N LEU A 105 -6.51 -6.73 -4.12
CA LEU A 105 -5.98 -5.40 -4.47
C LEU A 105 -6.10 -5.11 -5.97
N ILE A 106 -5.75 -6.07 -6.82
CA ILE A 106 -5.86 -5.93 -8.28
C ILE A 106 -7.31 -5.73 -8.70
N THR A 107 -8.23 -6.53 -8.16
CA THR A 107 -9.67 -6.36 -8.45
C THR A 107 -10.18 -4.98 -8.03
N ALA A 108 -9.74 -4.46 -6.87
CA ALA A 108 -10.11 -3.11 -6.44
C ALA A 108 -9.55 -2.04 -7.38
N LEU A 109 -8.28 -2.14 -7.78
CA LEU A 109 -7.64 -1.24 -8.73
C LEU A 109 -8.34 -1.23 -10.11
N GLU A 110 -8.72 -2.41 -10.62
CA GLU A 110 -9.47 -2.53 -11.88
C GLU A 110 -10.87 -1.91 -11.80
N TYR A 111 -11.50 -1.93 -10.63
CA TYR A 111 -12.82 -1.34 -10.42
C TYR A 111 -12.76 0.20 -10.41
N VAL A 112 -11.75 0.78 -9.75
CA VAL A 112 -11.61 2.25 -9.64
C VAL A 112 -10.97 2.89 -10.89
N SER A 113 -10.33 2.10 -11.74
CA SER A 113 -9.70 2.59 -12.99
C SER A 113 -10.68 2.66 -14.18
N GLN A 114 -11.96 2.34 -13.98
CA GLN A 114 -13.05 2.45 -14.97
C GLN A 114 -13.70 3.83 -14.94
#